data_AF-A0A9N6Z0J3-F1
#
_entry.id   AF-A0A9N6Z0J3-F1
#
_cell.length_a   1.000
_cell.length_b   1.000
_cell.length_c   1.000
_cell.angle_alpha   90.00
_cell.angle_beta   90.00
_cell.angle_gamma   90.00
#
_symmetry.space_group_name_H-M   'P 1'
#
loop_
_entity.id
_entity.type
_entity.pdbx_description
1 polymer ?
#
loop_
_entity_poly.entity_id
_entity_poly.type
_entity_poly.pdbx_seq_one_letter_code
_entity_poly.pdbx_strand_id
1 'polypeptide(L)' 'MRPFGAATEASYFAPAPTVVFGPGDLADESGAVAHAEREYVRVREVEAAAATVADAVAALLGEQ' A
#
# COMPACT_ATOMS: atom_id res chain seq x y z
N MET A 1 11.86 4.98 -1.72
CA MET A 1 11.08 3.73 -1.78
C MET A 1 12.04 2.55 -1.96
N ARG A 2 11.92 1.49 -1.16
CA ARG A 2 12.66 0.23 -1.35
C ARG A 2 11.68 -0.78 -1.97
N PRO A 3 11.93 -1.30 -3.19
CA PRO A 3 11.11 -2.37 -3.73
C PRO A 3 11.22 -3.61 -2.84
N PHE A 4 10.10 -4.29 -2.61
CA PHE A 4 10.06 -5.59 -1.96
C PHE A 4 9.19 -6.52 -2.80
N GLY A 5 9.54 -7.81 -2.80
CA GLY A 5 8.73 -8.81 -3.48
C GLY A 5 7.41 -8.97 -2.73
N ALA A 6 6.31 -8.66 -3.41
CA ALA A 6 4.98 -8.98 -2.94
C ALA A 6 4.25 -9.70 -4.09
N ALA A 7 3.70 -10.87 -3.81
CA ALA A 7 2.77 -11.50 -4.74
C ALA A 7 1.49 -10.65 -4.72
N THR A 8 1.35 -9.78 -5.70
CA THR A 8 0.15 -8.95 -5.88
C THR A 8 -0.43 -9.18 -7.26
N GLU A 9 -1.75 -9.15 -7.34
CA GLU A 9 -2.48 -9.17 -8.62
C GLU A 9 -2.31 -7.85 -9.40
N ALA A 10 -1.56 -6.88 -8.87
CA ALA A 10 -1.31 -5.59 -9.54
C ALA A 10 -0.54 -5.76 -10.87
N SER A 11 0.13 -6.89 -11.08
CA SER A 11 0.76 -7.22 -12.37
C SER A 11 -0.25 -7.30 -13.53
N TYR A 12 -1.54 -7.54 -13.26
CA TYR A 12 -2.58 -7.53 -14.29
C TYR A 12 -2.84 -6.15 -14.91
N PHE A 13 -2.38 -5.06 -14.30
CA PHE A 13 -2.50 -3.71 -14.84
C PHE A 13 -1.42 -3.38 -15.90
N ALA A 14 -0.48 -4.27 -16.17
CA ALA A 14 0.50 -4.08 -17.23
C ALA A 14 -0.18 -3.87 -18.60
N PRO A 15 0.33 -2.98 -19.46
CA PRO A 15 1.61 -2.26 -19.36
C PRO A 15 1.53 -0.91 -18.62
N ALA A 16 0.40 -0.59 -17.98
CA ALA A 16 0.26 0.70 -17.29
C ALA A 16 1.21 0.79 -16.08
N PRO A 17 1.83 1.96 -15.83
CA PRO A 17 2.60 2.20 -14.61
C PRO A 17 1.73 1.93 -13.37
N THR A 18 2.13 0.98 -12.55
CA THR A 18 1.34 0.51 -11.40
C THR A 18 2.20 0.56 -10.14
N VAL A 19 1.65 1.14 -9.07
CA VAL A 19 2.30 1.23 -7.76
C VAL A 19 1.38 0.61 -6.73
N VAL A 20 1.93 -0.26 -5.89
CA VAL A 20 1.26 -0.79 -4.71
C VAL A 20 1.92 -0.19 -3.47
N PHE A 21 1.11 0.47 -2.65
CA PHE A 21 1.51 0.95 -1.33
C PHE A 21 0.34 0.73 -0.38
N GLY A 22 0.64 0.59 0.90
CA GLY A 22 -0.37 0.34 1.92
C GLY A 22 0.22 0.50 3.32
N PRO A 23 -0.63 0.64 4.33
CA PRO A 23 -0.21 0.75 5.72
C PRO A 23 0.29 -0.60 6.26
N GLY A 24 1.02 -0.57 7.38
CA GLY A 24 1.62 -1.75 8.00
C GLY A 24 3.14 -1.82 7.84
N ASP A 25 3.77 -2.56 8.74
CA ASP A 25 5.22 -2.75 8.72
C ASP A 25 5.58 -3.95 7.84
N LEU A 26 6.64 -3.81 7.04
CA LEU A 26 7.17 -4.92 6.25
C LEU A 26 8.09 -5.82 7.09
N ALA A 27 8.78 -5.23 8.06
CA ALA A 27 9.66 -5.92 8.98
C ALA A 27 9.81 -5.12 10.28
N ASP A 28 10.04 -5.84 11.38
CA ASP A 28 10.40 -5.30 12.69
C ASP A 28 11.72 -5.93 13.17
N GLU A 29 12.06 -5.74 14.45
CA GLU A 29 13.27 -6.32 15.07
C GLU A 29 13.29 -7.85 15.04
N SER A 30 12.13 -8.50 14.87
CA SER A 30 11.98 -9.96 14.79
C SER A 30 11.90 -10.49 13.35
N GLY A 31 11.98 -9.61 12.34
CA GLY A 31 12.00 -9.97 10.92
C GLY A 31 10.72 -9.59 10.17
N ALA A 32 10.40 -10.29 9.08
CA ALA A 32 9.26 -9.97 8.21
C ALA A 32 7.94 -10.00 8.99
N VAL A 33 7.11 -8.98 8.87
CA VAL A 33 5.85 -8.85 9.61
C VAL A 33 4.66 -9.38 8.81
N ALA A 34 4.68 -9.24 7.48
CA ALA A 34 3.65 -9.81 6.61
C ALA A 34 3.55 -11.33 6.77
N HIS A 35 2.33 -11.85 6.85
CA HIS A 35 1.99 -13.25 7.13
C HIS A 35 2.40 -13.77 8.52
N ALA A 36 2.78 -12.90 9.46
CA ALA A 36 3.05 -13.29 10.84
C ALA A 36 1.87 -12.95 11.76
N GLU A 37 1.78 -13.59 12.93
CA GLU A 37 0.74 -13.27 13.93
C GLU A 37 0.80 -11.81 14.44
N ARG A 38 1.96 -11.18 14.30
CA ARG A 38 2.22 -9.77 14.61
C ARG A 38 1.77 -8.80 13.51
N GLU A 39 1.33 -9.31 12.36
CA GLU A 39 0.82 -8.48 11.29
C GLU A 39 -0.37 -7.67 11.79
N TYR A 40 -0.19 -6.36 11.89
CA TYR A 40 -1.18 -5.45 12.42
C TYR A 40 -1.07 -4.09 11.75
N VAL A 41 -2.22 -3.46 11.53
CA VAL A 41 -2.31 -2.11 11.00
C VAL A 41 -3.17 -1.28 11.94
N ARG A 42 -2.73 -0.04 12.24
CA ARG A 42 -3.54 0.85 13.06
C ARG A 42 -4.69 1.43 12.24
N VAL A 43 -5.87 1.59 12.85
CA VAL A 43 -7.05 2.19 12.19
C VAL A 43 -6.72 3.54 11.53
N ARG A 44 -6.00 4.43 12.24
CA ARG A 44 -5.58 5.73 11.69
C ARG A 44 -4.73 5.64 10.41
N GLU A 45 -3.97 4.55 10.25
CA GLU A 45 -3.12 4.33 9.07
C GLU A 45 -3.98 3.85 7.89
N VAL A 46 -5.05 3.09 8.16
CA VAL A 46 -6.07 2.74 7.16
C VAL A 46 -6.83 3.98 6.70
N GLU A 47 -7.24 4.84 7.62
CA GLU A 47 -7.91 6.11 7.31
C GLU A 47 -7.03 7.02 6.45
N ALA A 48 -5.74 7.14 6.78
CA ALA A 48 -4.78 7.90 6.00
C ALA A 48 -4.57 7.31 4.59
N ALA A 49 -4.51 5.97 4.47
CA ALA A 49 -4.43 5.31 3.17
C ALA A 49 -5.68 5.57 2.31
N ALA A 50 -6.87 5.54 2.92
CA ALA A 50 -8.13 5.84 2.23
C ALA A 50 -8.16 7.29 1.70
N ALA A 51 -7.75 8.27 2.52
CA ALA A 51 -7.62 9.66 2.10
C ALA A 51 -6.64 9.81 0.93
N THR A 52 -5.48 9.15 1.02
CA THR A 52 -4.45 9.20 -0.03
C THR A 52 -4.96 8.67 -1.37
N VAL A 53 -5.73 7.58 -1.36
CA VAL A 53 -6.32 7.02 -2.60
C VAL A 53 -7.38 7.97 -3.16
N ALA A 54 -8.24 8.53 -2.31
CA ALA A 54 -9.25 9.49 -2.75
C ALA A 54 -8.62 10.73 -3.41
N ASP A 55 -7.60 11.32 -2.78
CA ASP A 55 -6.88 12.48 -3.30
C ASP A 55 -6.19 12.17 -4.64
N ALA A 56 -5.55 11.01 -4.76
CA ALA A 56 -4.90 10.59 -6.00
C ALA A 56 -5.89 10.41 -7.16
N VAL A 57 -7.08 9.85 -6.88
CA VAL A 57 -8.15 9.69 -7.88
C VAL A 57 -8.72 11.06 -8.28
N ALA A 58 -8.99 11.94 -7.31
CA ALA A 58 -9.47 13.28 -7.59
C ALA A 58 -8.47 14.06 -8.46
N ALA A 59 -7.17 13.96 -8.16
CA ALA A 59 -6.10 14.56 -8.96
C ALA A 59 -6.03 14.02 -10.39
N LEU A 60 -6.24 12.71 -10.56
CA LEU A 60 -6.29 12.10 -11.88
C LEU A 60 -7.50 12.56 -12.71
N LEU A 61 -8.64 12.80 -12.06
CA LEU A 61 -9.88 13.24 -12.70
C LEU A 61 -9.96 14.76 -12.92
N GLY A 62 -9.04 15.53 -12.34
CA GLY A 62 -9.03 17.00 -12.44
C GLY A 62 -10.08 17.69 -11.57
N GLU A 63 -10.51 17.06 -10.48
CA GLU A 63 -11.51 17.57 -9.54
C GLU A 63 -10.90 18.47 -8.43
N GLN A 64 -9.81 19.20 -8.73
CA GLN A 64 -9.18 20.17 -7.81
C GLN A 64 -9.60 21.62 -8.10
#